data_AF-A0A5J4P438-F1
#
_entry.id   AF-A0A5J4P438-F1
#
_cell.length_a   1.000
_cell.length_b   1.000
_cell.length_c   1.000
_cell.angle_alpha   90.00
_cell.angle_beta   90.00
_cell.angle_gamma   90.00
#
_symmetry.space_group_name_H-M   'P 1'
#
loop_
_entity.id
_entity.type
_entity.pdbx_description
1 polymer ?
#
loop_
_entity_poly.entity_id
_entity_poly.type
_entity_poly.pdbx_seq_one_letter_code
_entity_poly.pdbx_strand_id
1 'polypeptide(L)'
;IGRNMAYRKELFFKQKGFSSHLNLNGGADDLFINQIANKSNTRVEVDSDATIRIQPLANFDRNWKEEKMTSVVTAKYLRGFQRMLLKFETFSRILFHICFTGSIIFFALNHYWHASGVAALLWLIRYGVQAFVINKTSVELGDKRQYYFTLPIFDILLPLQTAAFNIYC
;
A
#
# COMPACT_ATOMS: atom_id res chain seq x y z
N ILE A 1 11.27 4.09 5.24
CA ILE A 1 10.07 4.97 5.36
C ILE A 1 10.49 6.26 6.06
N GLY A 2 9.84 7.41 5.82
CA GLY A 2 10.23 8.71 6.39
C GLY A 2 11.03 9.66 5.47
N ARG A 3 11.35 9.24 4.24
CA ARG A 3 12.41 9.85 3.42
C ARG A 3 11.97 10.99 2.51
N ASN A 4 10.67 11.26 2.37
CA ASN A 4 10.13 12.39 1.58
C ASN A 4 9.02 13.12 2.34
N MET A 5 9.38 13.69 3.49
CA MET A 5 8.46 14.44 4.34
C MET A 5 9.16 15.69 4.88
N ALA A 6 8.41 16.77 5.01
CA ALA A 6 8.88 18.01 5.61
C ALA A 6 7.86 18.51 6.64
N TYR A 7 8.37 19.00 7.78
CA TYR A 7 7.56 19.60 8.83
C TYR A 7 8.32 20.77 9.48
N ARG A 8 7.56 21.71 10.05
CA ARG A 8 8.15 22.92 10.68
C ARG A 8 8.95 22.54 11.92
N LYS A 9 10.15 23.12 12.06
CA LYS A 9 11.04 22.92 13.22
C LYS A 9 10.33 23.22 14.55
N GLU A 10 9.54 24.28 14.60
CA GLU A 10 8.77 24.66 15.80
C GLU A 10 7.79 23.57 16.24
N LEU A 11 7.13 22.90 15.28
CA LEU A 11 6.21 21.80 15.56
C LEU A 11 6.94 20.59 16.16
N PHE A 12 8.16 20.32 15.69
CA PHE A 12 9.01 19.25 16.21
C PHE A 12 9.38 19.47 17.68
N PHE A 13 9.85 20.68 18.03
CA PHE A 13 10.20 20.99 19.41
C PHE A 13 8.98 21.04 20.34
N LYS A 14 7.84 21.55 19.86
CA LYS A 14 6.59 21.58 20.62
C LYS A 14 6.13 20.18 21.06
N GLN A 15 6.38 19.17 20.22
CA GLN A 15 6.02 17.78 20.48
C GLN A 15 7.14 16.95 21.11
N LYS A 16 8.21 17.60 21.60
CA LYS A 16 9.39 16.95 22.21
C LYS A 16 10.07 15.94 21.27
N GLY A 17 9.99 16.16 19.95
CA GLY A 17 10.60 15.30 18.93
C GLY A 17 10.17 13.83 19.02
N PHE A 18 11.14 12.92 18.92
CA PHE A 18 10.92 11.46 18.94
C PHE A 18 10.93 10.85 20.34
N SER A 19 10.83 11.66 21.39
CA SER A 19 10.94 11.20 22.78
C SER A 19 9.93 10.10 23.15
N SER A 20 8.75 10.10 22.55
CA SER A 20 7.72 9.07 22.76
C SER A 20 7.96 7.75 22.01
N HIS A 21 8.86 7.72 21.03
CA HIS A 21 9.04 6.60 20.09
C HIS A 21 10.47 6.04 20.04
N LEU A 22 11.36 6.43 20.97
CA LEU A 22 12.77 5.99 21.05
C LEU A 22 12.96 4.48 21.13
N ASN A 23 11.99 3.74 21.68
CA ASN A 23 12.07 2.29 21.84
C ASN A 23 11.79 1.51 20.55
N LEU A 24 11.46 2.18 19.44
CA LEU A 24 11.17 1.55 18.15
C LEU A 24 12.39 1.63 17.23
N ASN A 25 12.83 0.48 16.73
CA ASN A 25 13.94 0.36 15.76
C ASN A 25 13.57 0.83 14.33
N GLY A 26 12.55 1.70 14.20
CA GLY A 26 12.15 2.31 12.94
C GLY A 26 10.67 2.70 12.89
N GLY A 27 10.34 3.60 11.95
CA GLY A 27 8.97 4.12 11.78
C GLY A 27 8.55 5.17 12.82
N ALA A 28 9.50 5.71 13.60
CA ALA A 28 9.25 6.81 14.53
C ALA A 28 8.68 8.05 13.81
N ASP A 29 9.15 8.32 12.59
CA ASP A 29 8.68 9.42 11.74
C ASP A 29 7.18 9.28 11.38
N ASP A 30 6.75 8.07 10.97
CA ASP A 30 5.35 7.81 10.62
C ASP A 30 4.42 7.97 11.81
N LEU A 31 4.86 7.54 13.00
CA LEU A 31 4.10 7.68 14.24
C LEU A 31 4.05 9.13 14.70
N PHE A 32 5.14 9.87 14.53
CA PHE A 32 5.19 11.30 14.81
C PHE A 32 4.19 12.06 13.93
N ILE A 33 4.18 11.79 12.62
CA ILE A 33 3.21 12.40 11.69
C ILE A 33 1.79 11.96 12.01
N ASN A 34 1.53 10.67 12.24
CA ASN A 34 0.20 10.16 12.61
C ASN A 34 -0.38 10.83 13.86
N GLN A 35 0.46 11.25 14.81
CA GLN A 35 0.03 11.92 16.03
C GLN A 35 -0.31 13.41 15.83
N ILE A 36 0.38 14.10 14.92
CA ILE A 36 0.28 15.56 14.76
C ILE A 36 -0.58 15.98 13.55
N ALA A 37 -0.70 15.11 12.55
CA ALA A 37 -1.36 15.42 11.29
C ALA A 37 -2.88 15.51 11.47
N ASN A 38 -3.46 16.57 10.90
CA ASN A 38 -4.89 16.80 10.83
C ASN A 38 -5.26 17.34 9.43
N LYS A 39 -6.57 17.43 9.15
CA LYS A 39 -7.07 17.85 7.83
C LYS A 39 -6.68 19.28 7.44
N SER A 40 -6.35 20.16 8.40
CA SER A 40 -6.05 21.57 8.14
C SER A 40 -4.56 21.90 8.12
N ASN A 41 -3.69 21.03 8.64
CA ASN A 41 -2.25 21.26 8.76
C ASN A 41 -1.38 20.41 7.82
N THR A 42 -2.02 19.58 6.98
CA THR A 42 -1.32 18.67 6.06
C THR A 42 -1.58 19.10 4.61
N ARG A 43 -0.52 19.10 3.79
CA ARG A 43 -0.57 19.34 2.34
C ARG A 43 0.31 18.31 1.64
N VAL A 44 -0.15 17.81 0.50
CA VAL A 44 0.60 16.88 -0.36
C VAL A 44 1.16 17.65 -1.54
N GLU A 45 2.46 17.48 -1.79
CA GLU A 45 3.16 18.00 -2.96
C GLU A 45 3.29 16.87 -3.99
N VAL A 46 2.90 17.12 -5.24
CA VAL A 46 2.87 16.11 -6.32
C VAL A 46 3.79 16.51 -7.49
N ASP A 47 4.70 17.46 -7.27
CA ASP A 47 5.64 17.89 -8.29
C ASP A 47 6.65 16.76 -8.63
N SER A 48 6.94 16.59 -9.92
CA SER A 48 7.93 15.62 -10.38
C SER A 48 9.33 15.91 -9.83
N ASP A 49 9.67 17.19 -9.63
CA ASP A 49 10.97 17.62 -9.08
C ASP A 49 11.07 17.36 -7.57
N ALA A 50 9.93 17.19 -6.89
CA ALA A 50 9.87 16.82 -5.47
C ALA A 50 9.95 15.30 -5.24
N THR A 51 10.13 14.49 -6.30
CA THR A 51 10.17 13.03 -6.20
C THR A 51 11.56 12.52 -5.79
N ILE A 52 11.63 11.85 -4.64
CA ILE A 52 12.86 11.21 -4.15
C ILE A 52 12.92 9.75 -4.60
N ARG A 53 14.04 9.35 -5.24
CA ARG A 53 14.33 7.98 -5.65
C ARG A 53 15.42 7.37 -4.78
N ILE A 54 15.18 6.14 -4.31
CA ILE A 54 16.10 5.39 -3.47
C ILE A 54 16.73 4.30 -4.34
N GLN A 55 18.06 4.20 -4.33
CA GLN A 55 18.76 3.14 -5.04
C GLN A 55 18.52 1.79 -4.34
N PRO A 56 18.38 0.69 -5.11
CA PRO A 56 18.22 -0.63 -4.53
C PRO A 56 19.45 -0.98 -3.68
N LEU A 57 19.21 -1.42 -2.43
CA LEU A 57 20.30 -1.83 -1.55
C LEU A 57 20.92 -3.16 -2.03
N ALA A 58 22.24 -3.33 -1.84
CA ALA A 58 22.99 -4.50 -2.30
C ALA A 58 22.43 -5.86 -1.82
N ASN A 59 21.77 -5.90 -0.66
CA ASN A 59 21.12 -7.10 -0.09
C ASN A 59 19.60 -6.93 -0.08
N PHE A 60 18.98 -6.96 -1.26
CA PHE A 60 17.55 -6.70 -1.44
C PHE A 60 16.67 -7.54 -0.51
N ASP A 61 16.85 -8.87 -0.47
CA ASP A 61 15.96 -9.76 0.28
C ASP A 61 15.98 -9.51 1.80
N ARG A 62 17.17 -9.31 2.36
CA ARG A 62 17.33 -9.06 3.80
C ARG A 62 16.78 -7.69 4.16
N ASN A 63 17.19 -6.66 3.43
CA ASN A 63 16.79 -5.28 3.74
C ASN A 63 15.29 -5.07 3.52
N TRP A 64 14.72 -5.71 2.49
CA TRP A 64 13.28 -5.68 2.26
C TRP A 64 12.50 -6.35 3.39
N LYS A 65 12.96 -7.52 3.88
CA LYS A 65 12.34 -8.19 5.04
C LYS A 65 12.42 -7.35 6.30
N GLU A 66 13.57 -6.73 6.57
CA GLU A 66 13.75 -5.83 7.71
C GLU A 66 12.83 -4.61 7.61
N GLU A 67 12.79 -3.92 6.46
CA GLU A 67 11.88 -2.78 6.25
C GLU A 67 10.41 -3.17 6.37
N LYS A 68 10.02 -4.35 5.86
CA LYS A 68 8.65 -4.87 5.97
C LYS A 68 8.29 -5.20 7.42
N MET A 69 9.20 -5.84 8.17
CA MET A 69 9.00 -6.16 9.58
C MET A 69 8.86 -4.88 10.41
N THR A 70 9.75 -3.90 10.22
CA THR A 70 9.64 -2.58 10.86
C THR A 70 8.28 -1.96 10.55
N SER A 71 7.85 -1.95 9.29
CA SER A 71 6.54 -1.41 8.90
C SER A 71 5.37 -2.11 9.61
N VAL A 72 5.38 -3.44 9.72
CA VAL A 72 4.34 -4.21 10.43
C VAL A 72 4.32 -3.88 11.92
N VAL A 73 5.48 -3.77 12.56
CA VAL A 73 5.59 -3.37 13.97
C VAL A 73 5.09 -1.95 14.17
N THR A 74 5.55 -0.99 13.36
CA THR A 74 5.10 0.42 13.42
C THR A 74 3.60 0.53 13.20
N ALA A 75 3.02 -0.27 12.30
CA ALA A 75 1.58 -0.26 12.03
C ALA A 75 0.72 -0.66 13.24
N LYS A 76 1.28 -1.36 14.25
CA LYS A 76 0.59 -1.65 15.51
C LYS A 76 0.38 -0.40 16.38
N TYR A 77 1.25 0.60 16.23
CA TYR A 77 1.23 1.85 17.01
C TYR A 77 0.51 3.00 16.28
N LEU A 78 0.14 2.83 15.01
CA LEU A 78 -0.69 3.80 14.29
C LEU A 78 -2.03 3.99 14.98
N ARG A 79 -2.39 5.25 15.26
CA ARG A 79 -3.68 5.61 15.85
C ARG A 79 -4.74 5.82 14.77
N GLY A 80 -5.98 5.49 15.12
CA GLY A 80 -7.18 5.82 14.35
C GLY A 80 -7.50 4.85 13.21
N PHE A 81 -8.28 5.37 12.26
CA PHE A 81 -8.89 4.62 11.16
C PHE A 81 -7.89 4.11 10.10
N GLN A 82 -6.67 4.68 10.06
CA GLN A 82 -5.64 4.33 9.08
C GLN A 82 -5.22 2.86 9.15
N ARG A 83 -5.04 2.32 10.36
CA ARG A 83 -4.72 0.90 10.56
C ARG A 83 -5.83 -0.01 10.03
N MET A 84 -7.08 0.39 10.24
CA MET A 84 -8.25 -0.35 9.77
C MET A 84 -8.34 -0.31 8.25
N LEU A 85 -8.12 0.85 7.64
CA LEU A 85 -8.08 1.02 6.18
C LEU A 85 -7.04 0.12 5.51
N LEU A 86 -5.82 0.07 6.05
CA LEU A 86 -4.76 -0.78 5.50
C LEU A 86 -5.13 -2.26 5.54
N LYS A 87 -5.71 -2.73 6.65
CA LYS A 87 -6.20 -4.11 6.77
C LYS A 87 -7.40 -4.38 5.86
N PHE A 88 -8.31 -3.42 5.75
CA PHE A 88 -9.51 -3.51 4.94
C PHE A 88 -9.18 -3.58 3.45
N GLU A 89 -8.19 -2.82 2.99
CA GLU A 89 -7.70 -2.90 1.61
C GLU A 89 -7.27 -4.33 1.28
N THR A 90 -6.36 -4.91 2.09
CA THR A 90 -5.84 -6.25 1.85
C THR A 90 -6.95 -7.30 1.93
N PHE A 91 -7.83 -7.19 2.93
CA PHE A 91 -8.98 -8.07 3.10
C PHE A 91 -9.93 -8.01 1.90
N SER A 92 -10.31 -6.82 1.47
CA SER A 92 -11.22 -6.61 0.33
C SER A 92 -10.64 -7.16 -0.98
N ARG A 93 -9.32 -7.08 -1.17
CA ARG A 93 -8.63 -7.62 -2.36
C ARG A 93 -8.63 -9.15 -2.35
N ILE A 94 -8.32 -9.77 -1.22
CA ILE A 94 -8.36 -11.24 -1.06
C ILE A 94 -9.79 -11.76 -1.25
N LEU A 95 -10.77 -11.13 -0.59
CA LEU A 95 -12.17 -11.51 -0.69
C LEU A 95 -12.68 -11.42 -2.13
N PHE A 96 -12.33 -10.35 -2.86
CA PHE A 96 -12.69 -10.20 -4.27
C PHE A 96 -12.16 -11.37 -5.12
N HIS A 97 -10.90 -11.76 -4.96
CA HIS A 97 -10.30 -12.86 -5.72
C HIS A 97 -10.92 -14.22 -5.37
N ILE A 98 -11.25 -14.46 -4.10
CA ILE A 98 -11.96 -15.68 -3.67
C ILE A 98 -13.38 -15.72 -4.28
N CYS A 99 -14.12 -14.62 -4.18
CA CYS A 99 -15.48 -14.54 -4.74
C CYS A 99 -15.46 -14.68 -6.27
N PHE A 100 -14.51 -14.04 -6.95
CA PHE A 100 -14.36 -14.14 -8.40
C PHE A 100 -14.05 -15.58 -8.85
N THR A 101 -13.03 -16.20 -8.26
CA THR A 101 -12.65 -17.59 -8.59
C THR A 101 -13.77 -18.57 -8.26
N GLY A 102 -14.40 -18.44 -7.09
CA GLY A 102 -15.55 -19.25 -6.71
C GLY A 102 -16.73 -19.10 -7.67
N SER A 103 -17.03 -17.87 -8.10
CA SER A 103 -18.11 -17.59 -9.06
C SER A 103 -17.82 -18.21 -10.43
N ILE A 104 -16.60 -18.06 -10.96
CA ILE A 104 -16.20 -18.65 -12.24
C ILE A 104 -16.30 -20.17 -12.21
N ILE A 105 -15.81 -20.82 -11.14
CA ILE A 105 -15.89 -22.27 -10.98
C ILE A 105 -17.36 -22.71 -10.91
N PHE A 106 -18.17 -22.04 -10.09
CA PHE A 106 -19.58 -22.36 -9.94
C PHE A 106 -20.35 -22.22 -11.26
N PHE A 107 -20.15 -21.12 -12.00
CA PHE A 107 -20.82 -20.92 -13.29
C PHE A 107 -20.34 -21.89 -14.36
N ALA A 108 -19.06 -22.26 -14.36
CA ALA A 108 -18.51 -23.25 -15.28
C ALA A 108 -19.12 -24.64 -15.05
N LEU A 109 -19.22 -25.08 -13.78
CA LEU A 109 -19.78 -26.39 -13.41
C LEU A 109 -21.28 -26.51 -13.73
N ASN A 110 -22.03 -25.40 -13.65
CA ASN A 110 -23.46 -25.37 -13.95
C ASN A 110 -23.77 -24.97 -15.41
N HIS A 111 -22.75 -24.86 -16.27
CA HIS A 111 -22.89 -24.44 -17.68
C HIS A 111 -23.55 -23.06 -17.90
N TYR A 112 -23.49 -22.16 -16.92
CA TYR A 112 -23.99 -20.79 -17.05
C TYR A 112 -22.97 -19.88 -17.74
N TRP A 113 -22.76 -20.10 -19.04
CA TRP A 113 -21.73 -19.38 -19.81
C TRP A 113 -21.92 -17.86 -19.83
N HIS A 114 -23.17 -17.38 -19.88
CA HIS A 114 -23.50 -15.96 -19.83
C HIS A 114 -23.09 -15.32 -18.50
N ALA A 115 -23.38 -15.98 -17.38
CA ALA A 115 -23.03 -15.48 -16.04
C ALA A 115 -21.51 -15.47 -15.82
N SER A 116 -20.80 -16.50 -16.32
CA SER A 116 -19.34 -16.54 -16.34
C SER A 116 -18.75 -15.37 -17.16
N GLY A 117 -19.32 -15.08 -18.33
CA GLY A 117 -18.93 -13.94 -19.16
C GLY A 117 -19.10 -12.59 -18.46
N VAL A 118 -20.22 -12.39 -17.74
CA VAL A 118 -20.44 -11.17 -16.94
C VAL A 118 -19.42 -11.06 -15.80
N ALA A 119 -19.14 -12.14 -15.08
CA ALA A 119 -18.14 -12.15 -14.02
C ALA A 119 -16.74 -11.80 -14.56
N ALA A 120 -16.34 -12.39 -15.68
CA ALA A 120 -15.07 -12.09 -16.35
C ALA A 120 -15.01 -10.63 -16.83
N LEU A 121 -16.11 -10.09 -17.36
CA LEU A 121 -16.19 -8.68 -17.78
C LEU A 121 -16.00 -7.72 -16.60
N LEU A 122 -16.65 -7.99 -15.46
CA LEU A 122 -16.48 -7.16 -14.25
C LEU A 122 -15.03 -7.17 -13.76
N TRP A 123 -14.36 -8.33 -13.83
CA TRP A 123 -12.94 -8.45 -13.50
C TRP A 123 -12.07 -7.63 -14.46
N LEU A 124 -12.34 -7.68 -15.77
CA LEU A 124 -11.63 -6.90 -16.78
C LEU A 124 -11.82 -5.39 -16.60
N ILE A 125 -13.04 -4.94 -16.27
CA ILE A 125 -13.32 -3.51 -16.00
C ILE A 125 -12.52 -3.04 -14.78
N ARG A 126 -12.57 -3.78 -13.67
CA ARG A 126 -11.79 -3.47 -12.47
C ARG A 126 -10.29 -3.36 -12.81
N TYR A 127 -9.78 -4.35 -13.54
CA TYR A 127 -8.39 -4.38 -13.96
C TYR A 127 -8.02 -3.18 -14.84
N GLY A 128 -8.85 -2.83 -15.82
CA GLY A 128 -8.65 -1.67 -16.68
C GLY A 128 -8.58 -0.36 -15.90
N VAL A 129 -9.46 -0.18 -14.91
CA VAL A 129 -9.44 1.00 -14.02
C VAL A 129 -8.15 1.03 -13.18
N GLN A 130 -7.76 -0.09 -12.57
CA GLN A 130 -6.52 -0.16 -11.77
C GLN A 130 -5.28 0.12 -12.62
N ALA A 131 -5.20 -0.46 -13.81
CA ALA A 131 -4.11 -0.24 -14.74
C ALA A 131 -4.06 1.23 -15.19
N PHE A 132 -5.21 1.84 -15.52
CA PHE A 132 -5.26 3.24 -15.90
C PHE A 132 -4.75 4.16 -14.78
N VAL A 133 -5.26 3.98 -13.55
CA VAL A 133 -4.86 4.80 -12.40
C VAL A 133 -3.37 4.66 -12.12
N ILE A 134 -2.84 3.44 -12.04
CA ILE A 134 -1.43 3.21 -11.71
C ILE A 134 -0.49 3.76 -12.79
N ASN A 135 -0.81 3.57 -14.07
CA ASN A 135 0.01 4.12 -15.15
C ASN A 135 -0.05 5.65 -15.21
N LYS A 136 -1.22 6.25 -14.96
CA LYS A 136 -1.35 7.70 -14.87
C LYS A 136 -0.49 8.26 -13.73
N THR A 137 -0.59 7.66 -12.54
CA THR A 137 0.23 8.06 -11.38
C THR A 137 1.72 7.87 -11.64
N SER A 138 2.14 6.81 -12.33
CA SER A 138 3.54 6.61 -12.72
C SER A 138 4.07 7.75 -13.58
N VAL A 139 3.29 8.18 -14.58
CA VAL A 139 3.66 9.28 -15.47
C VAL A 139 3.75 10.61 -14.72
N GLU A 140 2.79 10.89 -13.82
CA GLU A 140 2.80 12.09 -12.97
C GLU A 140 4.02 12.14 -12.03
N LEU A 141 4.48 10.99 -11.54
CA LEU A 141 5.71 10.87 -10.72
C LEU A 141 7.01 10.86 -11.55
N GLY A 142 6.91 11.16 -12.86
CA GLY A 142 8.06 11.20 -13.77
C GLY A 142 8.69 9.83 -14.04
N ASP A 143 7.97 8.74 -13.79
CA ASP A 143 8.40 7.38 -14.10
C ASP A 143 7.88 6.98 -15.49
N LYS A 144 8.78 6.49 -16.35
CA LYS A 144 8.48 6.11 -17.75
C LYS A 144 7.99 4.67 -17.87
N ARG A 145 7.95 3.92 -16.77
CA ARG A 145 7.58 2.52 -16.77
C ARG A 145 6.07 2.34 -16.90
N GLN A 146 5.66 1.45 -17.80
CA GLN A 146 4.28 1.02 -17.94
C GLN A 146 4.05 -0.27 -17.18
N TYR A 147 3.07 -0.29 -16.28
CA TYR A 147 2.81 -1.41 -15.36
C TYR A 147 1.73 -2.38 -15.86
N TYR A 148 1.25 -2.24 -17.11
CA TYR A 148 0.13 -3.05 -17.63
C TYR A 148 0.31 -4.56 -17.37
N PHE A 149 1.39 -5.17 -17.83
CA PHE A 149 1.55 -6.63 -17.71
C PHE A 149 2.01 -7.13 -16.34
N THR A 150 2.61 -6.27 -15.52
CA THR A 150 3.11 -6.65 -14.19
C THR A 150 2.06 -6.48 -13.10
N LEU A 151 1.02 -5.68 -13.35
CA LEU A 151 -0.05 -5.39 -12.41
C LEU A 151 -0.80 -6.63 -11.91
N PRO A 152 -1.17 -7.62 -12.74
CA PRO A 152 -1.83 -8.84 -12.26
C PRO A 152 -0.98 -9.62 -11.25
N ILE A 153 0.32 -9.70 -11.50
CA ILE A 153 1.27 -10.38 -10.63
C ILE A 153 1.33 -9.67 -9.27
N PHE A 154 1.41 -8.34 -9.28
CA PHE A 154 1.40 -7.54 -8.06
C PHE A 154 0.05 -7.58 -7.33
N ASP A 155 -1.07 -7.58 -8.06
CA ASP A 155 -2.41 -7.58 -7.46
C ASP A 155 -2.70 -8.86 -6.67
N ILE A 156 -2.07 -9.99 -7.03
CA ILE A 156 -2.19 -11.27 -6.32
C ILE A 156 -1.08 -11.44 -5.27
N LEU A 157 0.18 -11.16 -5.61
CA LEU A 157 1.31 -11.43 -4.70
C LEU A 157 1.35 -10.48 -3.50
N LEU A 158 1.09 -9.18 -3.70
CA LEU A 158 1.19 -8.18 -2.63
C LEU A 158 0.23 -8.43 -1.46
N PRO A 159 -1.08 -8.73 -1.67
CA PRO A 159 -1.97 -9.01 -0.54
C PRO A 159 -1.63 -10.33 0.16
N LEU A 160 -1.19 -11.36 -0.57
CA LEU A 160 -0.79 -12.64 0.02
C LEU A 160 0.45 -12.49 0.89
N GLN A 161 1.48 -11.79 0.39
CA GLN A 161 2.68 -11.49 1.18
C GLN A 161 2.32 -10.66 2.42
N THR A 162 1.50 -9.62 2.27
CA THR A 162 1.10 -8.77 3.39
C THR A 162 0.26 -9.53 4.42
N ALA A 163 -0.63 -10.41 3.99
CA ALA A 163 -1.41 -11.29 4.87
C ALA A 163 -0.50 -12.27 5.63
N ALA A 164 0.42 -12.93 4.94
CA ALA A 164 1.38 -13.84 5.56
C ALA A 164 2.20 -13.13 6.65
N PHE A 165 2.80 -11.98 6.34
CA PHE A 165 3.58 -11.22 7.32
C PHE A 165 2.75 -10.73 8.52
N ASN A 166 1.48 -10.40 8.33
CA ASN A 166 0.58 -10.03 9.44
C ASN A 166 0.19 -11.23 10.33
N ILE A 167 0.25 -12.45 9.83
CA ILE A 167 -0.04 -13.67 10.61
C ILE A 167 1.19 -14.11 11.41
N TYR A 168 2.39 -13.99 10.83
CA TYR A 168 3.64 -14.42 11.45
C TYR A 168 4.24 -13.41 12.45
N CYS A 169 3.70 -12.18 12.58
CA CYS A 169 4.25 -11.10 13.42
C CYS A 169 3.22 -10.43 14.34
#